data_AF-A0A7S3L7U4-F1
#
_entry.id   AF-A0A7S3L7U4-F1
#
_cell.length_a   1.000
_cell.length_b   1.000
_cell.length_c   1.000
_cell.angle_alpha   90.00
_cell.angle_beta   90.00
_cell.angle_gamma   90.00
#
_symmetry.space_group_name_H-M   'P 1'
#
loop_
_entity.id
_entity.type
_entity.pdbx_description
1 polymer ?
#
loop_
_entity_poly.entity_id
_entity_poly.type
_entity_poly.pdbx_seq_one_letter_code
_entity_poly.pdbx_strand_id
1 'polypeptide(L)'
;FAHIRKTLDYEYHCNYTYERQRFQDTIILEFLQAAIIKDKDGELCTTPTEPWLCFTAGPMGAGKSYTMRNLVDEGRFPLLAFVKVDPDEIRRQLPEYHLYVTDSPSLAGELTNKEAGFIGEILTLAGL
;
A
#
# COMPACT_ATOMS: atom_id res chain seq x y z
N PHE A 1 -2.96 -13.16 6.27
CA PHE A 1 -2.64 -12.25 7.40
C PHE A 1 -3.64 -12.30 8.57
N ALA A 2 -3.97 -13.50 9.11
CA ALA A 2 -5.02 -13.63 10.13
C ALA A 2 -4.67 -13.04 11.51
N HIS A 3 -3.39 -13.09 11.91
CA HIS A 3 -2.95 -12.54 13.20
C HIS A 3 -3.03 -11.00 13.22
N ILE A 4 -2.68 -10.32 12.12
CA ILE A 4 -2.84 -8.87 11.97
C ILE A 4 -4.32 -8.48 11.99
N ARG A 5 -5.17 -9.20 11.24
CA ARG A 5 -6.61 -8.89 11.21
C ARG A 5 -7.25 -8.91 12.60
N LYS A 6 -6.80 -9.78 13.51
CA LYS A 6 -7.27 -9.83 14.90
C LYS A 6 -6.99 -8.57 15.71
N THR A 7 -6.05 -7.73 15.29
CA THR A 7 -5.65 -6.50 16.01
C THR A 7 -6.28 -5.23 15.43
N LEU A 8 -7.07 -5.34 14.36
CA LEU A 8 -7.67 -4.18 13.70
C LEU A 8 -8.97 -3.73 14.38
N ASP A 9 -9.35 -2.48 14.14
CA ASP A 9 -10.58 -1.88 14.64
C ASP A 9 -11.80 -2.31 13.79
N TYR A 10 -12.61 -3.22 14.35
CA TYR A 10 -13.85 -3.69 13.73
C TYR A 10 -15.09 -2.84 14.06
N GLU A 11 -14.96 -1.76 14.85
CA GLU A 11 -16.01 -0.73 14.93
C GLU A 11 -16.03 0.11 13.65
N TYR A 12 -14.86 0.33 13.04
CA TYR A 12 -14.71 1.01 11.76
C TYR A 12 -14.77 0.06 10.54
N HIS A 13 -14.02 -1.05 10.60
CA HIS A 13 -13.90 -2.04 9.53
C HIS A 13 -14.94 -3.17 9.63
N CYS A 14 -15.23 -3.83 8.52
CA CYS A 14 -16.06 -5.05 8.52
C CYS A 14 -15.20 -6.32 8.40
N ASN A 15 -15.77 -7.45 8.84
CA ASN A 15 -15.14 -8.75 8.62
C ASN A 15 -15.50 -9.28 7.22
N TYR A 16 -14.55 -9.20 6.30
CA TYR A 16 -14.70 -9.69 4.94
C TYR A 16 -14.84 -11.23 4.89
N THR A 17 -15.48 -11.73 3.84
CA THR A 17 -15.58 -13.19 3.60
C THR A 17 -14.19 -13.80 3.44
N TYR A 18 -14.07 -15.11 3.72
CA TYR A 18 -12.80 -15.82 3.57
C TYR A 18 -12.20 -15.66 2.17
N GLU A 19 -13.02 -15.76 1.12
CA GLU A 19 -12.59 -15.58 -0.27
C GLU A 19 -12.04 -14.17 -0.53
N ARG A 20 -12.73 -13.13 -0.02
CA ARG A 20 -12.27 -11.76 -0.17
C ARG A 20 -11.00 -11.48 0.66
N GLN A 21 -10.87 -12.07 1.85
CA GLN A 21 -9.63 -12.01 2.63
C GLN A 21 -8.46 -12.68 1.90
N ARG A 22 -8.68 -13.80 1.22
CA ARG A 22 -7.67 -14.47 0.40
C ARG A 22 -7.23 -13.59 -0.78
N PHE A 23 -8.18 -12.91 -1.42
CA PHE A 23 -7.88 -11.94 -2.46
C PHE A 23 -7.07 -10.74 -1.94
N GLN A 24 -7.47 -10.17 -0.81
CA GLN A 24 -6.71 -9.11 -0.12
C GLN A 24 -5.28 -9.58 0.22
N ASP A 25 -5.13 -10.82 0.71
CA ASP A 25 -3.81 -11.40 1.01
C ASP A 25 -2.91 -11.44 -0.24
N THR A 26 -3.46 -11.73 -1.42
CA THR A 26 -2.71 -11.66 -2.69
C THR A 26 -2.21 -10.25 -2.99
N ILE A 27 -3.09 -9.23 -2.88
CA ILE A 27 -2.70 -7.82 -3.08
C ILE A 27 -1.57 -7.45 -2.12
N ILE A 28 -1.70 -7.80 -0.83
CA ILE A 28 -0.68 -7.49 0.17
C ILE A 28 0.66 -8.14 -0.20
N LEU A 29 0.65 -9.41 -0.61
CA LEU A 29 1.87 -10.12 -1.01
C LEU A 29 2.54 -9.48 -2.23
N GLU A 30 1.78 -9.04 -3.23
CA GLU A 30 2.32 -8.34 -4.40
C GLU A 30 3.03 -7.04 -4.01
N PHE A 31 2.43 -6.26 -3.11
CA PHE A 31 3.05 -5.01 -2.62
C PHE A 31 4.30 -5.27 -1.78
N LEU A 32 4.29 -6.29 -0.92
CA LEU A 32 5.46 -6.67 -0.11
C LEU A 32 6.62 -7.15 -1.01
N GLN A 33 6.31 -7.92 -2.06
CA GLN A 33 7.31 -8.45 -2.99
C GLN A 33 7.85 -7.42 -3.98
N ALA A 34 7.14 -6.30 -4.17
CA ALA A 34 7.59 -5.23 -5.06
C ALA A 34 8.81 -4.46 -4.51
N ALA A 35 9.08 -4.53 -3.20
CA ALA A 35 10.23 -3.90 -2.60
C ALA A 35 11.53 -4.66 -2.93
N ILE A 36 12.50 -3.97 -3.50
CA ILE A 36 13.83 -4.47 -3.85
C ILE A 36 14.84 -3.90 -2.87
N ILE A 37 15.26 -4.73 -1.92
CA ILE A 37 16.30 -4.38 -0.95
C ILE A 37 17.63 -4.92 -1.46
N LYS A 38 18.64 -4.06 -1.56
CA LYS A 38 20.01 -4.45 -1.92
C LYS A 38 20.97 -4.08 -0.80
N ASP A 39 21.96 -4.93 -0.54
CA ASP A 39 23.04 -4.59 0.38
C ASP A 39 24.12 -3.71 -0.28
N LYS A 40 25.21 -3.48 0.46
CA LYS A 40 26.36 -2.67 0.01
C LYS A 40 27.11 -3.31 -1.16
N ASP A 41 27.00 -4.62 -1.31
CA ASP A 41 27.68 -5.42 -2.33
C ASP A 41 26.77 -5.67 -3.56
N GLY A 42 25.49 -5.29 -3.46
CA GLY A 42 24.49 -5.34 -4.53
C GLY A 42 23.58 -6.58 -4.48
N GLU A 43 23.70 -7.41 -3.45
CA GLU A 43 22.93 -8.64 -3.29
C GLU A 43 21.51 -8.38 -2.79
N LEU A 44 20.56 -9.17 -3.28
CA LEU A 44 19.15 -9.05 -2.90
C LEU A 44 18.94 -9.53 -1.46
N CYS A 45 18.41 -8.65 -0.63
CA CYS A 45 18.10 -8.92 0.77
C CYS A 45 16.60 -9.09 0.96
N THR A 46 16.22 -9.96 1.90
CA THR A 46 14.83 -10.16 2.30
C THR A 46 14.43 -9.35 3.53
N THR A 47 15.40 -8.85 4.31
CA THR A 47 15.15 -8.14 5.56
C THR A 47 16.14 -6.98 5.72
N PRO A 48 15.67 -5.74 5.89
CA PRO A 48 16.55 -4.61 6.12
C PRO A 48 17.14 -4.67 7.54
N THR A 49 18.40 -4.27 7.70
CA THR A 49 19.06 -4.21 9.02
C THR A 49 18.49 -3.07 9.88
N GLU A 50 18.06 -1.98 9.24
CA GLU A 50 17.48 -0.80 9.88
C GLU A 50 16.17 -0.45 9.15
N PRO A 51 15.00 -0.91 9.65
CA PRO A 51 13.72 -0.63 9.00
C PRO A 51 13.34 0.84 9.18
N TRP A 52 12.96 1.50 8.08
CA TRP A 52 12.50 2.89 8.08
C TRP A 52 11.02 2.97 7.76
N LEU A 53 10.28 3.80 8.50
CA LEU A 53 8.92 4.18 8.17
C LEU A 53 8.90 5.63 7.68
N CYS A 54 8.62 5.82 6.39
CA CYS A 54 8.63 7.14 5.76
C CYS A 54 7.20 7.66 5.57
N PHE A 55 6.84 8.71 6.29
CA PHE A 55 5.54 9.38 6.13
C PHE A 55 5.65 10.55 5.17
N THR A 56 4.86 10.54 4.10
CA THR A 56 4.65 11.72 3.27
C THR A 56 3.42 12.47 3.75
N ALA A 57 3.54 13.78 3.98
CA ALA A 57 2.46 14.60 4.55
C ALA A 57 2.28 15.92 3.77
N GLY A 58 1.05 16.43 3.75
CA GLY A 58 0.67 17.67 3.08
C GLY A 58 -0.67 17.57 2.35
N PRO A 59 -1.33 18.69 2.02
CA PRO A 59 -2.65 18.69 1.39
C PRO A 59 -2.63 18.07 -0.02
N MET A 60 -3.81 17.73 -0.54
CA MET A 60 -3.96 17.36 -1.95
C MET A 60 -3.46 18.50 -2.84
N GLY A 61 -2.68 18.18 -3.88
CA GLY A 61 -2.08 19.19 -4.76
C GLY A 61 -0.79 19.85 -4.23
N ALA A 62 -0.34 19.54 -3.01
CA ALA A 62 0.90 20.12 -2.45
C ALA A 62 2.21 19.68 -3.12
N GLY A 63 2.16 18.80 -4.12
CA GLY A 63 3.35 18.33 -4.84
C GLY A 63 4.12 17.18 -4.17
N LYS A 64 3.55 16.47 -3.19
CA LYS A 64 4.21 15.33 -2.50
C LYS A 64 4.81 14.31 -3.48
N SER A 65 4.01 13.84 -4.43
CA SER A 65 4.46 12.88 -5.45
C SER A 65 5.54 13.45 -6.36
N TYR A 66 5.50 14.76 -6.63
CA TYR A 66 6.53 15.47 -7.41
C TYR A 66 7.85 15.51 -6.64
N THR A 67 7.82 15.89 -5.35
CA THR A 67 9.01 15.88 -4.49
C THR A 67 9.62 14.48 -4.38
N MET A 68 8.79 13.45 -4.13
CA MET A 68 9.27 12.06 -4.06
C MET A 68 9.92 11.62 -5.37
N ARG A 69 9.31 11.93 -6.52
CA ARG A 69 9.89 11.63 -7.83
C ARG A 69 11.24 12.32 -8.02
N ASN A 70 11.33 13.62 -7.71
CA ASN A 70 12.59 14.36 -7.83
C ASN A 70 13.70 13.78 -6.93
N LEU A 71 13.36 13.36 -5.71
CA LEU A 71 14.32 12.71 -4.82
C LEU A 71 14.82 11.36 -5.37
N VAL A 72 13.94 10.59 -6.03
CA VAL A 72 14.32 9.32 -6.68
C VAL A 72 15.19 9.58 -7.91
N ASP A 73 14.79 10.51 -8.78
CA ASP A 73 15.49 10.85 -10.01
C ASP A 73 16.90 11.39 -9.73
N GLU A 74 17.08 12.13 -8.63
CA GLU A 74 18.38 12.62 -8.16
C GLU A 74 19.18 11.59 -7.33
N GLY A 75 18.67 10.36 -7.16
CA GLY A 75 19.33 9.30 -6.38
C GLY A 75 19.41 9.59 -4.86
N ARG A 76 18.56 10.47 -4.35
CA ARG A 76 18.53 10.91 -2.94
C ARG A 76 17.56 10.13 -2.07
N PHE A 77 16.67 9.34 -2.66
CA PHE A 77 15.75 8.48 -1.92
C PHE A 77 15.60 7.10 -2.60
N PRO A 78 15.89 5.99 -1.90
CA PRO A 78 15.85 4.66 -2.49
C PRO A 78 14.42 4.08 -2.47
N LEU A 79 13.50 4.69 -3.24
CA LEU A 79 12.08 4.34 -3.22
C LEU A 79 11.80 2.86 -3.49
N LEU A 80 12.62 2.21 -4.34
CA LEU A 80 12.48 0.78 -4.64
C LEU A 80 12.67 -0.12 -3.42
N ALA A 81 13.38 0.34 -2.38
CA ALA A 81 13.59 -0.42 -1.15
C ALA A 81 12.42 -0.31 -0.16
N PHE A 82 11.37 0.45 -0.49
CA PHE A 82 10.22 0.66 0.39
C PHE A 82 8.97 -0.05 -0.15
N VAL A 83 8.22 -0.66 0.77
CA VAL A 83 6.84 -1.07 0.51
C VAL A 83 5.98 0.19 0.51
N LYS A 84 5.39 0.52 -0.63
CA LYS A 84 4.54 1.71 -0.75
C LYS A 84 3.12 1.42 -0.25
N VAL A 85 2.69 2.12 0.80
CA VAL A 85 1.32 2.06 1.30
C VAL A 85 0.54 3.28 0.81
N ASP A 86 -0.24 3.10 -0.25
CA ASP A 86 -1.03 4.15 -0.89
C ASP A 86 -2.44 3.62 -1.23
N PRO A 87 -3.50 4.06 -0.52
CA PRO A 87 -4.87 3.62 -0.79
C PRO A 87 -5.30 3.80 -2.24
N ASP A 88 -4.76 4.80 -2.95
CA ASP A 88 -5.08 5.06 -4.35
C ASP A 88 -4.41 4.08 -5.32
N GLU A 89 -3.30 3.47 -4.94
CA GLU A 89 -2.71 2.36 -5.69
C GLU A 89 -3.34 1.02 -5.33
N ILE A 90 -3.63 0.81 -4.04
CA ILE A 90 -4.29 -0.41 -3.56
C ILE A 90 -5.67 -0.56 -4.21
N ARG A 91 -6.49 0.51 -4.24
CA ARG A 91 -7.84 0.43 -4.83
C ARG A 91 -7.83 0.06 -6.31
N ARG A 92 -6.75 0.38 -7.05
CA ARG A 92 -6.63 0.03 -8.47
C ARG A 92 -6.48 -1.48 -8.70
N GLN A 93 -6.10 -2.25 -7.67
CA GLN A 93 -6.06 -3.71 -7.72
C GLN A 93 -7.44 -4.34 -7.50
N LEU A 94 -8.43 -3.58 -7.01
CA LEU A 94 -9.77 -4.10 -6.82
C LEU A 94 -10.46 -4.25 -8.19
N PRO A 95 -11.01 -5.43 -8.54
CA PRO A 95 -11.57 -5.67 -9.86
C PRO A 95 -12.75 -4.74 -10.18
N GLU A 96 -13.54 -4.39 -9.16
CA GLU A 96 -14.66 -3.48 -9.30
C GLU A 96 -14.27 -2.02 -9.52
N TYR A 97 -13.03 -1.61 -9.19
CA TYR A 97 -12.61 -0.21 -9.29
C TYR A 97 -12.69 0.30 -10.73
N HIS A 98 -12.29 -0.51 -11.72
CA HIS A 98 -12.36 -0.11 -13.12
C HIS A 98 -13.81 0.17 -13.57
N LEU A 99 -14.76 -0.67 -13.13
CA LEU A 99 -16.18 -0.47 -13.40
C LEU A 99 -16.70 0.80 -12.74
N TYR A 100 -16.34 1.06 -11.49
CA TYR A 100 -16.74 2.28 -10.81
C TYR A 100 -16.18 3.54 -11.46
N VAL A 101 -14.95 3.50 -11.96
CA VAL A 101 -14.37 4.64 -12.69
C VAL A 101 -15.13 4.90 -14.00
N THR A 102 -15.59 3.86 -14.69
CA THR A 102 -16.39 4.00 -15.91
C THR A 102 -17.80 4.52 -15.62
N ASP A 103 -18.48 3.95 -14.62
CA ASP A 103 -19.89 4.23 -14.36
C ASP A 103 -20.10 5.50 -13.52
N SER A 104 -19.21 5.78 -12.56
CA SER A 104 -19.33 6.89 -11.61
C SER A 104 -17.95 7.32 -11.07
N PRO A 105 -17.15 8.04 -11.87
CA PRO A 105 -15.79 8.42 -11.51
C PRO A 105 -15.67 9.17 -10.17
N SER A 106 -16.66 10.01 -9.84
CA SER A 106 -16.69 10.79 -8.60
C SER A 106 -16.89 9.93 -7.34
N LEU A 107 -17.55 8.78 -7.46
CA LEU A 107 -17.85 7.88 -6.35
C LEU A 107 -16.89 6.69 -6.26
N ALA A 108 -16.13 6.40 -7.31
CA ALA A 108 -15.19 5.27 -7.33
C ALA A 108 -14.21 5.30 -6.15
N GLY A 109 -13.76 6.49 -5.77
CA GLY A 109 -12.93 6.70 -4.57
C GLY A 109 -13.65 6.35 -3.27
N GLU A 110 -14.89 6.82 -3.10
CA GLU A 110 -15.66 6.59 -1.89
C GLU A 110 -16.03 5.11 -1.73
N LEU A 111 -16.50 4.46 -2.80
CA LEU A 111 -16.96 3.07 -2.80
C LEU A 111 -15.84 2.07 -2.48
N THR A 112 -14.60 2.39 -2.82
CA THR A 112 -13.43 1.52 -2.57
C THR A 112 -12.65 1.91 -1.31
N ASN A 113 -12.98 3.02 -0.66
CA ASN A 113 -12.15 3.61 0.39
C ASN A 113 -11.99 2.68 1.60
N LYS A 114 -13.09 2.07 2.05
CA LYS A 114 -13.07 1.19 3.23
C LYS A 114 -12.13 0.01 3.04
N GLU A 115 -12.25 -0.69 1.91
CA GLU A 115 -11.42 -1.86 1.66
C GLU A 115 -9.97 -1.51 1.36
N ALA A 116 -9.72 -0.46 0.57
CA ALA A 116 -8.36 0.00 0.31
C ALA A 116 -7.65 0.45 1.60
N GLY A 117 -8.37 1.13 2.51
CA GLY A 117 -7.87 1.48 3.84
C GLY A 117 -7.58 0.24 4.69
N PHE A 118 -8.50 -0.74 4.72
CA PHE A 118 -8.31 -2.00 5.44
C PHE A 118 -7.07 -2.77 4.97
N ILE A 119 -6.89 -2.89 3.66
CA ILE A 119 -5.68 -3.50 3.06
C ILE A 119 -4.43 -2.68 3.42
N GLY A 120 -4.52 -1.35 3.38
CA GLY A 120 -3.41 -0.44 3.71
C GLY A 120 -2.92 -0.60 5.15
N GLU A 121 -3.82 -0.78 6.12
CA GLU A 121 -3.46 -1.05 7.52
C GLU A 121 -2.76 -2.40 7.67
N ILE A 122 -3.28 -3.46 7.02
CA ILE A 122 -2.64 -4.78 7.06
C ILE A 122 -1.27 -4.73 6.40
N LEU A 123 -1.15 -4.06 5.25
CA LEU A 123 0.11 -3.91 4.51
C LEU A 123 1.15 -3.15 5.33
N THR A 124 0.74 -2.10 6.04
CA THR A 124 1.62 -1.35 6.95
C THR A 124 2.16 -2.27 8.04
N LEU A 125 1.30 -3.02 8.73
CA LEU A 125 1.71 -3.92 9.81
C LEU A 125 2.50 -5.13 9.32
N ALA A 126 2.28 -5.58 8.08
CA ALA A 126 3.00 -6.69 7.48
C ALA A 126 4.39 -6.30 6.95
N GLY A 127 4.59 -5.01 6.65
CA GLY A 127 5.87 -4.47 6.19
C GLY A 127 6.83 -4.05 7.32
N LEU A 128 6.38 -4.13 8.58
CA LEU A 128 7.17 -3.89 9.79
C LEU A 128 7.72 -5.21 10.35
#